data_AF-A0AA88IUW5-F1
#
_entry.id   AF-A0AA88IUW5-F1
#
_cell.length_a   1.000
_cell.length_b   1.000
_cell.length_c   1.000
_cell.angle_alpha   90.00
_cell.angle_beta   90.00
_cell.angle_gamma   90.00
#
_symmetry.space_group_name_H-M   'P 1'
#
loop_
_entity.id
_entity.type
_entity.pdbx_description
1 polymer ?
#
loop_
_entity_poly.entity_id
_entity_poly.type
_entity_poly.pdbx_seq_one_letter_code
_entity_poly.pdbx_strand_id
1 'polypeptide(L)'
;MDVVIYLVAAAILVVLIIFAVKIRSRTAEVADHEDHQNVIARVAAPPRMAEDRGVGMPRRRRGLDRMVAQRRAQRDAVEIENIAVEVDEEEEEDERPQAEERPQATGKVGAKKQRKLEEKQARRAQREAEMEEREERKRIQELREQERKKEEEKERLKEQKEEEEQRHAKEEQERKEEEEYQRLKASFIVEEQGEAEELTEQESRNLLQEFIQYVKDTKVVLLEDLASHFEMRTQDAINRLQDLIADGSVTGVIDDRGKFIFITPEEMNAVAQFIKQRGRVSISELVQASNMLINLSSEIQTTGDKISHHCAVMPLTMSLSPAAVCQCFTLVSLCTSIADPNWIQVQNSTDTNQLIYGVAFTLHAAQNLSDTAPLGGMHGLGMDLLYTLAALCYIAVLLSSSSFLVDFLGNGFTRPRLVVSLHISTAVMCAAVLAVSGMCLWVIQQNVQKGRVGWVWKTASAPASRLITAPGESFYIEILALFFSVVAAIFSCRCPPGSVVPPQFESAECEDQERQCLIADPGPDSDEWDD
;
A
#
# COMPACT_ATOMS: atom_id res chain seq x y z
N MET A 1 -18.29 33.95 -15.99
CA MET A 1 -18.58 33.08 -14.82
C MET A 1 -17.34 32.31 -14.38
N ASP A 2 -16.37 32.04 -15.28
CA ASP A 2 -15.14 31.30 -14.94
C ASP A 2 -14.22 32.03 -13.95
N VAL A 3 -14.02 33.34 -14.11
CA VAL A 3 -13.16 34.13 -13.20
C VAL A 3 -13.66 34.10 -11.75
N VAL A 4 -14.98 34.14 -11.56
CA VAL A 4 -15.59 34.11 -10.21
C VAL A 4 -15.36 32.74 -9.56
N ILE A 5 -15.45 31.66 -10.34
CA ILE A 5 -15.22 30.29 -9.85
C ILE A 5 -13.74 30.09 -9.49
N TYR A 6 -12.81 30.59 -10.31
CA TYR A 6 -11.38 30.55 -9.99
C TYR A 6 -11.03 31.39 -8.76
N LEU A 7 -11.69 32.54 -8.57
CA LEU A 7 -11.51 33.37 -7.38
C LEU A 7 -12.05 32.69 -6.11
N VAL A 8 -13.19 31.99 -6.20
CA VAL A 8 -13.74 31.22 -5.08
C VAL A 8 -12.84 30.01 -4.74
N ALA A 9 -12.37 29.27 -5.75
CA ALA A 9 -11.45 28.15 -5.55
C ALA A 9 -10.10 28.60 -4.97
N ALA A 10 -9.56 29.71 -5.47
CA ALA A 10 -8.34 30.32 -4.92
C ALA A 10 -8.54 30.81 -3.49
N ALA A 11 -9.70 31.39 -3.16
CA ALA A 11 -10.02 31.80 -1.80
C ALA A 11 -10.10 30.60 -0.84
N ILE A 12 -10.73 29.50 -1.25
CA ILE A 12 -10.79 28.26 -0.47
C ILE A 12 -9.38 27.69 -0.26
N LEU A 13 -8.58 27.62 -1.32
CA LEU A 13 -7.20 27.12 -1.25
C LEU A 13 -6.32 27.99 -0.34
N VAL A 14 -6.47 29.31 -0.40
CA VAL A 14 -5.78 30.25 0.50
C VAL A 14 -6.22 30.07 1.94
N VAL A 15 -7.52 29.86 2.21
CA VAL A 15 -8.02 29.55 3.56
C VAL A 15 -7.44 28.23 4.08
N LEU A 16 -7.37 27.20 3.23
CA LEU A 16 -6.75 25.90 3.59
C LEU A 16 -5.25 26.04 3.86
N ILE A 17 -4.52 26.83 3.07
CA ILE A 17 -3.10 27.11 3.30
C ILE A 17 -2.91 27.91 4.59
N ILE A 18 -3.70 28.95 4.85
CA ILE A 18 -3.62 29.74 6.09
C ILE A 18 -3.94 28.85 7.29
N PHE A 19 -4.93 27.97 7.18
CA PHE A 19 -5.28 27.01 8.24
C PHE A 19 -4.15 26.01 8.48
N ALA A 20 -3.57 25.44 7.42
CA ALA A 20 -2.42 24.53 7.50
C ALA A 20 -1.18 25.22 8.09
N VAL A 21 -0.88 26.46 7.69
CA VAL A 21 0.23 27.26 8.23
C VAL A 21 -0.03 27.62 9.70
N LYS A 22 -1.27 27.90 10.10
CA LYS A 22 -1.63 28.24 11.48
C LYS A 22 -1.65 27.03 12.42
N ILE A 23 -1.97 25.84 11.90
CA ILE A 23 -1.75 24.58 12.62
C ILE A 23 -0.26 24.33 12.75
N ARG A 24 0.51 24.51 11.67
CA ARG A 24 1.96 24.29 11.65
C ARG A 24 2.72 25.28 12.53
N SER A 25 2.27 26.52 12.64
CA SER A 25 2.87 27.52 13.55
C SER A 25 2.60 27.19 15.01
N ARG A 26 1.42 26.63 15.33
CA ARG A 26 1.09 26.16 16.68
C ARG A 26 1.83 24.89 17.07
N THR A 27 2.12 24.00 16.11
CA THR A 27 3.00 22.84 16.35
C THR A 27 4.47 23.25 16.38
N ALA A 28 4.86 24.30 15.64
CA ALA A 28 6.22 24.85 15.66
C ALA A 28 6.54 25.58 16.98
N GLU A 29 5.60 26.31 17.59
CA GLU A 29 5.80 26.88 18.94
C GLU A 29 6.00 25.80 20.02
N VAL A 30 5.50 24.58 19.80
CA VAL A 30 5.72 23.43 20.68
C VAL A 30 7.04 22.72 20.35
N ALA A 31 7.43 22.65 19.08
CA ALA A 31 8.69 22.06 18.63
C ALA A 31 9.92 22.94 18.91
N ASP A 32 9.78 24.27 18.94
CA ASP A 32 10.87 25.21 19.24
C ASP A 32 11.36 25.07 20.71
N HIS A 33 10.51 24.51 21.58
CA HIS A 33 10.89 24.17 22.96
C HIS A 33 11.68 22.86 23.05
N GLU A 34 11.52 21.95 22.08
CA GLU A 34 12.29 20.69 21.98
C GLU A 34 13.56 20.84 21.12
N ASP A 35 13.57 21.73 20.13
CA ASP A 35 14.71 21.97 19.25
C ASP A 35 15.87 22.67 19.97
N HIS A 36 15.61 23.44 21.04
CA HIS A 36 16.69 24.04 21.82
C HIS A 36 17.60 23.00 22.51
N GLN A 37 17.11 21.76 22.64
CA GLN A 37 17.82 20.62 23.23
C GLN A 37 18.52 19.74 22.17
N ASN A 38 18.07 19.78 20.91
CA ASN A 38 18.58 18.95 19.81
C ASN A 38 19.57 19.68 18.86
N VAL A 39 19.67 21.02 18.93
CA VAL A 39 20.57 21.83 18.09
C VAL A 39 22.07 21.60 18.37
N ILE A 40 22.45 20.96 19.47
CA ILE A 40 23.86 20.61 19.74
C ILE A 40 24.33 19.41 18.89
N ALA A 41 23.43 18.59 18.33
CA ALA A 41 23.78 17.30 17.72
C ALA A 41 23.90 17.28 16.19
N ARG A 42 23.62 18.36 15.45
CA ARG A 42 23.52 18.31 13.96
C ARG A 42 24.38 19.33 13.19
N VAL A 43 25.49 19.79 13.75
CA VAL A 43 26.43 20.71 13.05
C VAL A 43 27.44 19.96 12.14
N ALA A 44 27.13 18.79 11.59
CA ALA A 44 28.06 18.10 10.69
C ALA A 44 27.37 17.34 9.54
N ALA A 45 27.08 18.03 8.44
CA ALA A 45 27.41 17.61 7.06
C ALA A 45 26.70 18.49 5.98
N PRO A 46 27.40 18.98 4.93
CA PRO A 46 26.83 19.79 3.84
C PRO A 46 26.52 19.01 2.53
N PRO A 47 25.85 19.64 1.53
CA PRO A 47 24.90 18.99 0.60
C PRO A 47 25.29 19.07 -0.89
N ARG A 48 24.67 18.27 -1.79
CA ARG A 48 24.54 18.47 -3.27
C ARG A 48 23.43 17.56 -3.84
N MET A 49 22.80 17.72 -5.01
CA MET A 49 22.38 18.79 -5.95
C MET A 49 21.61 18.05 -7.09
N ALA A 50 20.83 18.75 -7.91
CA ALA A 50 19.72 18.26 -8.75
C ALA A 50 20.03 17.79 -10.20
N GLU A 51 18.96 17.29 -10.88
CA GLU A 51 18.70 17.12 -12.35
C GLU A 51 19.42 15.96 -13.08
N ASP A 52 18.92 15.30 -14.15
CA ASP A 52 18.10 15.72 -15.31
C ASP A 52 17.43 14.51 -16.04
N ARG A 53 16.43 14.80 -16.89
CA ARG A 53 15.64 13.89 -17.75
C ARG A 53 16.43 13.41 -18.98
N GLY A 54 16.11 12.20 -19.48
CA GLY A 54 16.58 11.69 -20.78
C GLY A 54 15.52 10.88 -21.53
N VAL A 55 15.25 11.28 -22.77
CA VAL A 55 14.29 10.75 -23.76
C VAL A 55 14.87 9.54 -24.50
N GLY A 56 14.05 8.54 -24.87
CA GLY A 56 14.38 7.63 -25.98
C GLY A 56 13.78 6.22 -25.94
N MET A 57 12.79 5.98 -26.79
CA MET A 57 12.41 4.64 -27.31
C MET A 57 12.97 4.52 -28.76
N PRO A 58 13.07 3.34 -29.44
CA PRO A 58 11.97 2.37 -29.56
C PRO A 58 12.27 0.85 -29.78
N ARG A 59 11.25 0.05 -29.39
CA ARG A 59 10.63 -1.15 -30.00
C ARG A 59 11.42 -2.17 -30.88
N ARG A 60 11.38 -3.43 -30.39
CA ARG A 60 11.40 -4.70 -31.14
C ARG A 60 10.22 -4.84 -32.13
N ARG A 61 10.47 -5.39 -33.32
CA ARG A 61 9.46 -6.09 -34.14
C ARG A 61 10.02 -7.42 -34.66
N ARG A 62 9.23 -8.49 -34.46
CA ARG A 62 9.40 -9.85 -34.97
C ARG A 62 9.24 -9.92 -36.49
N GLY A 63 10.01 -10.81 -37.12
CA GLY A 63 9.57 -11.55 -38.31
C GLY A 63 10.61 -11.66 -39.41
N LEU A 64 11.37 -12.77 -39.47
CA LEU A 64 11.77 -13.43 -40.72
C LEU A 64 12.31 -14.88 -40.54
N ASP A 65 11.62 -15.71 -39.76
CA ASP A 65 11.94 -17.15 -39.63
C ASP A 65 11.33 -17.98 -40.77
N ARG A 66 11.81 -17.77 -42.01
CA ARG A 66 11.48 -18.66 -43.14
C ARG A 66 12.42 -18.60 -44.34
N MET A 67 13.75 -18.50 -44.11
CA MET A 67 14.72 -18.67 -45.22
C MET A 67 16.09 -19.27 -44.83
N VAL A 68 16.24 -19.82 -43.62
CA VAL A 68 17.52 -20.42 -43.14
C VAL A 68 17.46 -21.96 -43.02
N ALA A 69 16.30 -22.57 -43.25
CA ALA A 69 16.10 -24.02 -43.13
C ALA A 69 16.41 -24.85 -44.40
N GLN A 70 16.94 -24.26 -45.48
CA GLN A 70 17.22 -24.99 -46.73
C GLN A 70 18.70 -24.95 -47.19
N ARG A 71 19.64 -24.53 -46.34
CA ARG A 71 21.08 -24.52 -46.69
C ARG A 71 22.01 -25.27 -45.74
N ARG A 72 21.47 -26.03 -44.77
CA ARG A 72 22.26 -26.84 -43.81
C ARG A 72 22.22 -28.35 -44.08
N ALA A 73 21.84 -28.79 -45.28
CA ALA A 73 21.74 -30.22 -45.62
C ALA A 73 22.74 -30.71 -46.68
N GLN A 74 23.84 -29.99 -46.94
CA GLN A 74 24.90 -30.47 -47.85
C GLN A 74 26.30 -30.00 -47.42
N ARG A 75 26.67 -30.22 -46.16
CA ARG A 75 28.05 -30.01 -45.74
C ARG A 75 28.46 -30.87 -44.54
N ASP A 76 28.18 -32.16 -44.63
CA ASP A 76 28.81 -33.19 -43.79
C ASP A 76 29.08 -34.41 -44.68
N ALA A 77 30.31 -34.50 -45.18
CA ALA A 77 30.98 -35.73 -45.62
C ALA A 77 32.42 -35.37 -46.02
N VAL A 78 33.28 -35.23 -45.02
CA VAL A 78 34.72 -35.44 -45.15
C VAL A 78 34.98 -36.80 -44.51
N GLU A 79 35.62 -37.72 -45.24
CA GLU A 79 36.86 -38.42 -44.84
C GLU A 79 37.28 -39.38 -45.96
N ILE A 80 38.42 -39.10 -46.62
CA ILE A 80 39.73 -39.78 -46.50
C ILE A 80 39.79 -41.10 -47.27
N GLU A 81 40.60 -41.13 -48.34
CA GLU A 81 41.74 -42.06 -48.47
C GLU A 81 42.67 -41.71 -49.66
N ASN A 82 43.96 -41.55 -49.33
CA ASN A 82 45.18 -42.07 -49.96
C ASN A 82 45.63 -41.69 -51.40
N ILE A 83 46.70 -40.88 -51.43
CA ILE A 83 48.06 -41.10 -52.02
C ILE A 83 48.18 -41.74 -53.42
N ALA A 84 48.72 -40.96 -54.37
CA ALA A 84 49.82 -41.30 -55.30
C ALA A 84 50.23 -39.98 -56.01
N VAL A 85 51.32 -39.31 -55.61
CA VAL A 85 52.66 -39.34 -56.25
C VAL A 85 52.61 -39.49 -57.77
N GLU A 86 52.93 -38.41 -58.49
CA GLU A 86 53.91 -38.48 -59.58
C GLU A 86 54.60 -37.12 -59.74
N VAL A 87 55.93 -37.22 -59.71
CA VAL A 87 56.95 -36.20 -59.87
C VAL A 87 57.21 -36.07 -61.38
N ASP A 88 57.39 -34.84 -61.87
CA ASP A 88 58.46 -34.59 -62.83
C ASP A 88 58.81 -33.08 -62.80
N GLU A 89 59.87 -32.80 -62.06
CA GLU A 89 60.73 -31.64 -62.21
C GLU A 89 61.75 -31.98 -63.29
N GLU A 90 61.97 -31.12 -64.29
CA GLU A 90 63.34 -30.85 -64.77
C GLU A 90 63.47 -29.36 -65.14
N GLU A 91 64.43 -28.75 -64.45
CA GLU A 91 65.02 -27.40 -64.54
C GLU A 91 65.87 -27.27 -65.83
N GLU A 92 65.80 -26.18 -66.58
CA GLU A 92 66.65 -24.96 -66.60
C GLU A 92 68.04 -25.05 -67.29
N GLU A 93 68.53 -23.86 -67.65
CA GLU A 93 69.82 -23.42 -68.25
C GLU A 93 69.87 -23.34 -69.79
N ASP A 94 69.79 -22.17 -70.42
CA ASP A 94 70.61 -20.93 -70.40
C ASP A 94 71.89 -21.04 -71.25
N GLU A 95 71.99 -20.23 -72.32
CA GLU A 95 73.22 -19.51 -72.70
C GLU A 95 73.03 -18.52 -73.88
N ARG A 96 73.91 -17.51 -73.85
CA ARG A 96 73.90 -16.18 -74.46
C ARG A 96 74.33 -16.12 -75.96
N PRO A 97 74.21 -14.94 -76.61
CA PRO A 97 74.39 -14.74 -78.06
C PRO A 97 75.78 -14.21 -78.48
N GLN A 98 76.25 -14.56 -79.70
CA GLN A 98 77.17 -13.78 -80.59
C GLN A 98 77.43 -14.57 -81.90
N ALA A 99 77.11 -14.02 -83.10
CA ALA A 99 78.03 -13.38 -84.09
C ALA A 99 79.03 -14.38 -84.72
N GLU A 100 79.26 -14.56 -86.02
CA GLU A 100 79.07 -13.83 -87.30
C GLU A 100 78.86 -14.92 -88.41
N GLU A 101 78.19 -14.67 -89.54
CA GLU A 101 78.84 -14.38 -90.83
C GLU A 101 77.80 -13.84 -91.84
N ARG A 102 78.15 -12.74 -92.52
CA ARG A 102 77.53 -12.24 -93.78
C ARG A 102 78.26 -12.90 -94.98
N PRO A 103 77.83 -12.76 -96.27
CA PRO A 103 76.61 -12.18 -96.85
C PRO A 103 76.01 -13.00 -98.04
N GLN A 104 75.02 -12.40 -98.72
CA GLN A 104 74.49 -12.72 -100.07
C GLN A 104 73.41 -13.83 -100.10
N ALA A 105 72.25 -13.69 -100.73
CA ALA A 105 71.95 -13.00 -101.97
C ALA A 105 70.58 -12.32 -101.95
N THR A 106 70.51 -11.25 -102.74
CA THR A 106 69.32 -10.53 -103.17
C THR A 106 68.23 -11.46 -103.71
N GLY A 107 67.10 -11.52 -103.02
CA GLY A 107 65.88 -12.11 -103.54
C GLY A 107 64.70 -11.38 -102.93
N LYS A 108 63.95 -10.63 -103.75
CA LYS A 108 62.73 -9.91 -103.36
C LYS A 108 61.89 -10.82 -102.46
N VAL A 109 61.72 -10.43 -101.19
CA VAL A 109 60.88 -11.17 -100.24
C VAL A 109 59.46 -11.10 -100.78
N GLY A 110 58.96 -12.21 -101.33
CA GLY A 110 57.59 -12.27 -101.84
C GLY A 110 56.60 -11.91 -100.74
N ALA A 111 55.54 -11.16 -101.10
CA ALA A 111 54.52 -10.64 -100.19
C ALA A 111 53.99 -11.65 -99.14
N LYS A 112 54.06 -12.96 -99.45
CA LYS A 112 53.67 -14.06 -98.55
C LYS A 112 54.59 -14.23 -97.33
N LYS A 113 55.88 -13.93 -97.42
CA LYS A 113 56.86 -14.08 -96.32
C LYS A 113 56.88 -12.84 -95.40
N GLN A 114 56.57 -11.65 -95.94
CA GLN A 114 56.35 -10.43 -95.14
C GLN A 114 55.09 -10.53 -94.28
N ARG A 115 53.95 -10.96 -94.88
CA ARG A 115 52.72 -11.22 -94.12
C ARG A 115 52.91 -12.25 -93.00
N LYS A 116 53.72 -13.30 -93.21
CA LYS A 116 54.02 -14.30 -92.16
C LYS A 116 54.91 -13.73 -91.04
N LEU A 117 55.77 -12.77 -91.33
CA LEU A 117 56.59 -12.09 -90.31
C LEU A 117 55.73 -11.14 -89.48
N GLU A 118 54.87 -10.35 -90.15
CA GLU A 118 53.90 -9.45 -89.52
C GLU A 118 52.89 -10.23 -88.67
N GLU A 119 52.36 -11.35 -89.15
CA GLU A 119 51.46 -12.23 -88.38
C GLU A 119 52.16 -12.84 -87.15
N LYS A 120 53.45 -13.21 -87.26
CA LYS A 120 54.24 -13.69 -86.12
C LYS A 120 54.51 -12.57 -85.11
N GLN A 121 54.71 -11.33 -85.55
CA GLN A 121 54.88 -10.16 -84.68
C GLN A 121 53.56 -9.79 -84.00
N ALA A 122 52.44 -9.77 -84.73
CA ALA A 122 51.11 -9.53 -84.18
C ALA A 122 50.72 -10.59 -83.14
N ARG A 123 51.01 -11.87 -83.41
CA ARG A 123 50.77 -12.97 -82.46
C ARG A 123 51.67 -12.89 -81.21
N ARG A 124 52.86 -12.31 -81.31
CA ARG A 124 53.74 -12.05 -80.14
C ARG A 124 53.19 -10.89 -79.32
N ALA A 125 52.84 -9.78 -79.95
CA ALA A 125 52.23 -8.62 -79.28
C ALA A 125 50.91 -9.00 -78.58
N GLN A 126 50.09 -9.87 -79.18
CA GLN A 126 48.84 -10.34 -78.55
C GLN A 126 49.10 -11.18 -77.29
N ARG A 127 50.13 -12.04 -77.30
CA ARG A 127 50.50 -12.84 -76.13
C ARG A 127 51.10 -12.00 -75.01
N GLU A 128 51.88 -10.99 -75.36
CA GLU A 128 52.48 -10.06 -74.39
C GLU A 128 51.39 -9.22 -73.69
N ALA A 129 50.46 -8.65 -74.46
CA ALA A 129 49.31 -7.93 -73.91
C ALA A 129 48.42 -8.83 -73.03
N GLU A 130 48.20 -10.10 -73.42
CA GLU A 130 47.43 -11.06 -72.60
C GLU A 130 48.16 -11.42 -71.29
N MET A 131 49.49 -11.54 -71.31
CA MET A 131 50.28 -11.80 -70.10
C MET A 131 50.28 -10.60 -69.16
N GLU A 132 50.44 -9.38 -69.70
CA GLU A 132 50.38 -8.14 -68.92
C GLU A 132 48.98 -7.94 -68.29
N GLU A 133 47.90 -8.21 -69.04
CA GLU A 133 46.54 -8.15 -68.50
C GLU A 133 46.32 -9.19 -67.39
N ARG A 134 46.88 -10.41 -67.54
CA ARG A 134 46.83 -11.43 -66.48
C ARG A 134 47.61 -11.02 -65.24
N GLU A 135 48.78 -10.39 -65.39
CA GLU A 135 49.56 -9.87 -64.27
C GLU A 135 48.87 -8.71 -63.57
N GLU A 136 48.28 -7.78 -64.32
CA GLU A 136 47.54 -6.65 -63.77
C GLU A 136 46.31 -7.13 -62.99
N ARG A 137 45.56 -8.09 -63.54
CA ARG A 137 44.42 -8.72 -62.85
C ARG A 137 44.84 -9.41 -61.55
N LYS A 138 45.99 -10.10 -61.54
CA LYS A 138 46.54 -10.71 -60.31
C LYS A 138 46.91 -9.65 -59.27
N ARG A 139 47.62 -8.59 -59.66
CA ARG A 139 48.01 -7.49 -58.74
C ARG A 139 46.79 -6.79 -58.13
N ILE A 140 45.74 -6.54 -58.93
CA ILE A 140 44.49 -5.94 -58.44
C ILE A 140 43.77 -6.89 -57.47
N GLN A 141 43.76 -8.20 -57.75
CA GLN A 141 43.14 -9.18 -56.87
C GLN A 141 43.87 -9.32 -55.53
N GLU A 142 45.21 -9.32 -55.54
CA GLU A 142 46.04 -9.38 -54.34
C GLU A 142 45.86 -8.12 -53.46
N LEU A 143 45.81 -6.92 -54.06
CA LEU A 143 45.52 -5.69 -53.32
C LEU A 143 44.15 -5.74 -52.64
N ARG A 144 43.11 -6.18 -53.36
CA ARG A 144 41.76 -6.35 -52.79
C ARG A 144 41.69 -7.42 -51.70
N GLU A 145 42.51 -8.47 -51.79
CA GLU A 145 42.60 -9.49 -50.74
C GLU A 145 43.33 -8.97 -49.51
N GLN A 146 44.40 -8.19 -49.67
CA GLN A 146 45.10 -7.54 -48.56
C GLN A 146 44.20 -6.51 -47.84
N GLU A 147 43.40 -5.74 -48.57
CA GLU A 147 42.43 -4.82 -47.97
C GLU A 147 41.36 -5.58 -47.17
N ARG A 148 40.78 -6.64 -47.74
CA ARG A 148 39.81 -7.49 -47.02
C ARG A 148 40.40 -8.10 -45.75
N LYS A 149 41.62 -8.64 -45.81
CA LYS A 149 42.30 -9.21 -44.63
C LYS A 149 42.51 -8.16 -43.52
N LYS A 150 42.87 -6.92 -43.88
CA LYS A 150 43.03 -5.82 -42.92
C LYS A 150 41.70 -5.36 -42.31
N GLU A 151 40.62 -5.39 -43.08
CA GLU A 151 39.27 -5.07 -42.58
C GLU A 151 38.75 -6.16 -41.64
N GLU A 152 38.89 -7.44 -42.03
CA GLU A 152 38.53 -8.60 -41.20
C GLU A 152 39.31 -8.60 -39.87
N GLU A 153 40.61 -8.29 -39.88
CA GLU A 153 41.41 -8.21 -38.65
C GLU A 153 40.93 -7.06 -37.73
N LYS A 154 40.58 -5.90 -38.29
CA LYS A 154 40.04 -4.77 -37.52
C LYS A 154 38.66 -5.06 -36.95
N GLU A 155 37.81 -5.78 -37.70
CA GLU A 155 36.47 -6.18 -37.24
C GLU A 155 36.59 -7.18 -36.09
N ARG A 156 37.44 -8.20 -36.23
CA ARG A 156 37.72 -9.16 -35.15
C ARG A 156 38.24 -8.51 -33.87
N LEU A 157 39.11 -7.49 -33.99
CA LEU A 157 39.60 -6.74 -32.83
C LEU A 157 38.52 -5.88 -32.16
N LYS A 158 37.54 -5.38 -32.93
CA LYS A 158 36.40 -4.64 -32.37
C LYS A 158 35.41 -5.58 -31.69
N GLU A 159 35.07 -6.69 -32.33
CA GLU A 159 34.20 -7.73 -31.76
C GLU A 159 34.77 -8.27 -30.44
N GLN A 160 36.07 -8.53 -30.36
CA GLN A 160 36.72 -8.96 -29.12
C GLN A 160 36.62 -7.93 -28.00
N LYS A 161 36.79 -6.63 -28.30
CA LYS A 161 36.64 -5.56 -27.32
C LYS A 161 35.20 -5.41 -26.84
N GLU A 162 34.23 -5.46 -27.75
CA GLU A 162 32.82 -5.39 -27.40
C GLU A 162 32.39 -6.61 -26.56
N GLU A 163 32.92 -7.80 -26.86
CA GLU A 163 32.66 -9.01 -26.06
C GLU A 163 33.28 -8.92 -24.65
N GLU A 164 34.50 -8.40 -24.52
CA GLU A 164 35.15 -8.16 -23.22
C GLU A 164 34.40 -7.11 -22.39
N GLU A 165 33.97 -6.01 -22.99
CA GLU A 165 33.18 -4.97 -22.31
C GLU A 165 31.81 -5.51 -21.86
N GLN A 166 31.14 -6.32 -22.69
CA GLN A 166 29.87 -6.96 -22.33
C GLN A 166 30.03 -7.95 -21.18
N ARG A 167 31.11 -8.75 -21.18
CA ARG A 167 31.41 -9.67 -20.07
C ARG A 167 31.68 -8.92 -18.77
N HIS A 168 32.51 -7.87 -18.81
CA HIS A 168 32.79 -7.06 -17.63
C HIS A 168 31.54 -6.36 -17.07
N ALA A 169 30.68 -5.81 -17.95
CA ALA A 169 29.42 -5.20 -17.53
C ALA A 169 28.47 -6.21 -16.87
N LYS A 170 28.41 -7.45 -17.38
CA LYS A 170 27.60 -8.53 -16.82
C LYS A 170 28.13 -8.98 -15.45
N GLU A 171 29.44 -9.17 -15.33
CA GLU A 171 30.09 -9.53 -14.06
C GLU A 171 29.88 -8.44 -12.99
N GLU A 172 29.96 -7.16 -13.35
CA GLU A 172 29.70 -6.06 -12.41
C GLU A 172 28.23 -6.02 -11.96
N GLN A 173 27.29 -6.34 -12.86
CA GLN A 173 25.87 -6.39 -12.54
C GLN A 173 25.55 -7.59 -11.62
N GLU A 174 26.08 -8.77 -11.93
CA GLU A 174 25.92 -9.98 -11.10
C GLU A 174 26.48 -9.74 -9.69
N ARG A 175 27.64 -9.08 -9.56
CA ARG A 175 28.20 -8.72 -8.24
C ARG A 175 27.28 -7.81 -7.43
N LYS A 176 26.66 -6.80 -8.07
CA LYS A 176 25.71 -5.90 -7.39
C LYS A 176 24.45 -6.66 -6.95
N GLU A 177 23.94 -7.55 -7.80
CA GLU A 177 22.78 -8.38 -7.48
C GLU A 177 23.08 -9.36 -6.32
N GLU A 178 24.29 -9.92 -6.26
CA GLU A 178 24.73 -10.75 -5.12
C GLU A 178 24.86 -9.96 -3.81
N GLU A 179 25.41 -8.76 -3.86
CA GLU A 179 25.51 -7.86 -2.70
C GLU A 179 24.12 -7.47 -2.18
N GLU A 180 23.19 -7.15 -3.08
CA GLU A 180 21.79 -6.88 -2.72
C GLU A 180 21.10 -8.13 -2.15
N TYR A 181 21.31 -9.30 -2.76
CA TYR A 181 20.76 -10.56 -2.26
C TYR A 181 21.27 -10.87 -0.85
N GLN A 182 22.57 -10.69 -0.58
CA GLN A 182 23.14 -10.87 0.75
C GLN A 182 22.56 -9.87 1.76
N ARG A 183 22.36 -8.62 1.35
CA ARG A 183 21.73 -7.59 2.18
C ARG A 183 20.28 -7.93 2.52
N LEU A 184 19.48 -8.35 1.53
CA LEU A 184 18.11 -8.80 1.74
C LEU A 184 18.08 -10.02 2.65
N LYS A 185 18.94 -11.02 2.39
CA LYS A 185 19.07 -12.23 3.22
C LYS A 185 19.42 -11.91 4.68
N ALA A 186 20.30 -10.95 4.92
CA ALA A 186 20.64 -10.50 6.26
C ALA A 186 19.49 -9.74 6.96
N SER A 187 18.62 -9.08 6.19
CA SER A 187 17.44 -8.40 6.73
C SER A 187 16.25 -9.32 7.04
N PHE A 188 16.25 -10.56 6.52
CA PHE A 188 15.28 -11.58 6.89
C PHE A 188 15.65 -12.18 8.26
N ILE A 189 15.07 -11.61 9.32
CA ILE A 189 15.03 -12.24 10.63
C ILE A 189 14.00 -13.36 10.54
N VAL A 190 14.45 -14.61 10.68
CA VAL A 190 13.55 -15.76 10.82
C VAL A 190 13.04 -15.73 12.26
N GLU A 191 11.80 -15.28 12.45
CA GLU A 191 11.13 -15.37 13.75
C GLU A 191 10.97 -16.85 14.10
N GLU A 192 11.80 -17.30 15.03
CA GLU A 192 11.74 -18.63 15.63
C GLU A 192 10.45 -18.76 16.44
N GLN A 193 9.69 -19.78 16.09
CA GLN A 193 8.33 -20.01 16.54
C GLN A 193 8.33 -20.46 18.01
N GLY A 194 8.04 -19.52 18.93
CA GLY A 194 7.39 -19.74 20.24
C GLY A 194 8.10 -20.66 21.23
N GLU A 195 9.22 -20.22 21.80
CA GLU A 195 9.66 -20.69 23.12
C GLU A 195 9.08 -19.69 24.15
N ALA A 196 8.20 -20.16 25.03
CA ALA A 196 7.66 -19.32 26.09
C ALA A 196 8.84 -18.88 26.97
N GLU A 197 9.05 -17.56 27.12
CA GLU A 197 10.01 -17.03 28.08
C GLU A 197 9.72 -17.65 29.45
N GLU A 198 10.70 -18.40 29.99
CA GLU A 198 10.65 -18.86 31.37
C GLU A 198 10.69 -17.62 32.28
N LEU A 199 9.50 -17.14 32.67
CA LEU A 199 9.34 -16.09 33.65
C LEU A 199 10.13 -16.45 34.91
N THR A 200 10.84 -15.47 35.48
CA THR A 200 11.60 -15.71 36.69
C THR A 200 10.68 -16.17 37.84
N GLU A 201 11.20 -16.93 38.82
CA GLU A 201 10.40 -17.41 39.97
C GLU A 201 9.71 -16.27 40.75
N GLN A 202 10.24 -15.05 40.67
CA GLN A 202 9.65 -13.87 41.32
C GLN A 202 8.50 -13.29 40.49
N GLU A 203 8.65 -13.20 39.17
CA GLU A 203 7.59 -12.73 38.26
C GLU A 203 6.39 -13.67 38.26
N SER A 204 6.63 -14.99 38.27
CA SER A 204 5.56 -15.99 38.34
C SER A 204 4.76 -15.91 39.65
N ARG A 205 5.40 -15.61 40.79
CA ARG A 205 4.72 -15.40 42.07
C ARG A 205 3.89 -14.12 42.08
N ASN A 206 4.41 -13.03 41.53
CA ASN A 206 3.70 -11.76 41.43
C ASN A 206 2.45 -11.90 40.55
N LEU A 207 2.57 -12.57 39.40
CA LEU A 207 1.44 -12.82 38.50
C LEU A 207 0.37 -13.70 39.14
N LEU A 208 0.77 -14.71 39.92
CA LEU A 208 -0.18 -15.55 40.67
C LEU A 208 -0.93 -14.75 41.74
N GLN A 209 -0.24 -13.85 42.45
CA GLN A 209 -0.87 -13.00 43.45
C GLN A 209 -1.85 -12.03 42.81
N GLU A 210 -1.50 -11.43 41.68
CA GLU A 210 -2.38 -10.56 40.89
C GLU A 210 -3.62 -11.32 40.40
N PHE A 211 -3.44 -12.56 39.94
CA PHE A 211 -4.55 -13.44 39.53
C PHE A 211 -5.54 -13.69 40.68
N ILE A 212 -5.03 -14.03 41.86
CA ILE A 212 -5.88 -14.24 43.05
C ILE A 212 -6.59 -12.96 43.46
N GLN A 213 -5.90 -11.82 43.41
CA GLN A 213 -6.45 -10.52 43.79
C GLN A 213 -7.57 -10.09 42.85
N TYR A 214 -7.35 -10.22 41.53
CA TYR A 214 -8.34 -9.90 40.51
C TYR A 214 -9.64 -10.69 40.68
N VAL A 215 -9.52 -11.99 40.99
CA VAL A 215 -10.68 -12.86 41.26
C VAL A 215 -11.43 -12.43 42.52
N LYS A 216 -10.72 -12.04 43.58
CA LYS A 216 -11.31 -11.58 44.84
C LYS A 216 -12.03 -10.24 44.68
N ASP A 217 -11.46 -9.31 43.93
CA ASP A 217 -11.98 -7.94 43.76
C ASP A 217 -13.22 -7.93 42.86
N THR A 218 -13.20 -8.69 41.78
CA THR A 218 -14.30 -8.72 40.79
C THR A 218 -15.49 -9.55 41.31
N LYS A 219 -15.22 -10.55 42.16
CA LYS A 219 -16.17 -11.49 42.78
C LYS A 219 -16.97 -12.38 41.82
N VAL A 220 -17.49 -11.85 40.72
CA VAL A 220 -18.13 -12.60 39.62
C VAL A 220 -17.30 -12.42 38.36
N VAL A 221 -16.59 -13.48 37.95
CA VAL A 221 -15.62 -13.43 36.85
C VAL A 221 -16.07 -14.33 35.71
N LEU A 222 -16.06 -13.83 34.47
CA LEU A 222 -16.21 -14.66 33.29
C LEU A 222 -14.87 -15.33 32.97
N LEU A 223 -14.86 -16.64 32.74
CA LEU A 223 -13.61 -17.39 32.56
C LEU A 223 -12.85 -16.97 31.28
N GLU A 224 -13.57 -16.54 30.25
CA GLU A 224 -12.99 -15.99 29.02
C GLU A 224 -12.30 -14.64 29.28
N ASP A 225 -12.91 -13.76 30.08
CA ASP A 225 -12.34 -12.46 30.45
C ASP A 225 -11.09 -12.64 31.33
N LEU A 226 -11.12 -13.62 32.24
CA LEU A 226 -9.96 -13.97 33.07
C LEU A 226 -8.80 -14.48 32.20
N ALA A 227 -9.10 -15.32 31.21
CA ALA A 227 -8.09 -15.84 30.29
C ALA A 227 -7.49 -14.74 29.41
N SER A 228 -8.35 -13.83 28.91
CA SER A 228 -7.93 -12.65 28.16
C SER A 228 -7.05 -11.71 28.99
N HIS A 229 -7.42 -11.44 30.25
CA HIS A 229 -6.69 -10.53 31.13
C HIS A 229 -5.26 -11.01 31.42
N PHE A 230 -5.04 -12.32 31.51
CA PHE A 230 -3.73 -12.91 31.78
C PHE A 230 -3.10 -13.57 30.54
N GLU A 231 -3.59 -13.24 29.35
CA GLU A 231 -3.07 -13.69 28.05
C GLU A 231 -2.84 -15.21 27.96
N MET A 232 -3.76 -16.00 28.52
CA MET A 232 -3.71 -17.47 28.51
C MET A 232 -4.95 -18.07 27.86
N ARG A 233 -4.90 -19.37 27.54
CA ARG A 233 -6.08 -20.06 27.03
C ARG A 233 -7.13 -20.20 28.13
N THR A 234 -8.40 -20.17 27.77
CA THR A 234 -9.52 -20.34 28.71
C THR A 234 -9.41 -21.63 29.52
N GLN A 235 -8.95 -22.73 28.90
CA GLN A 235 -8.74 -23.99 29.59
C GLN A 235 -7.62 -23.89 30.65
N ASP A 236 -6.55 -23.14 30.38
CA ASP A 236 -5.44 -22.96 31.31
C ASP A 236 -5.87 -22.09 32.50
N ALA A 237 -6.69 -21.06 32.27
CA ALA A 237 -7.31 -20.25 33.32
C ALA A 237 -8.23 -21.10 34.21
N ILE A 238 -9.04 -21.99 33.63
CA ILE A 238 -9.90 -22.94 34.37
C ILE A 238 -9.05 -23.87 35.24
N ASN A 239 -8.01 -24.46 34.68
CA ASN A 239 -7.14 -25.38 35.41
C ASN A 239 -6.45 -24.67 36.59
N ARG A 240 -5.86 -23.48 36.36
CA ARG A 240 -5.26 -22.68 37.44
C ARG A 240 -6.24 -22.31 38.53
N LEU A 241 -7.48 -21.98 38.16
CA LEU A 241 -8.52 -21.67 39.14
C LEU A 241 -8.93 -22.90 39.95
N GLN A 242 -9.02 -24.08 39.32
CA GLN A 242 -9.28 -25.35 40.00
C GLN A 242 -8.15 -25.71 40.97
N ASP A 243 -6.90 -25.51 40.57
CA ASP A 243 -5.72 -25.72 41.43
C ASP A 243 -5.77 -24.79 42.65
N LEU A 244 -6.08 -23.51 42.46
CA LEU A 244 -6.23 -22.53 43.55
C LEU A 244 -7.38 -22.86 44.52
N ILE A 245 -8.44 -23.50 44.03
CA ILE A 245 -9.54 -24.02 44.86
C ILE A 245 -9.09 -25.26 45.65
N ALA A 246 -8.34 -26.16 45.01
CA ALA A 246 -7.79 -27.35 45.67
C ALA A 246 -6.78 -26.99 46.77
N ASP A 247 -5.97 -25.96 46.53
CA ASP A 247 -5.01 -25.41 47.49
C ASP A 247 -5.67 -24.56 48.60
N GLY A 248 -6.97 -24.23 48.44
CA GLY A 248 -7.73 -23.43 49.40
C GLY A 248 -7.37 -21.95 49.42
N SER A 249 -6.60 -21.48 48.43
CA SER A 249 -6.22 -20.06 48.30
C SER A 249 -7.39 -19.19 47.82
N VAL A 250 -8.31 -19.80 47.07
CA VAL A 250 -9.55 -19.18 46.57
C VAL A 250 -10.72 -20.12 46.85
N THR A 251 -11.86 -19.57 47.25
CA THR A 251 -13.10 -20.32 47.49
C THR A 251 -14.20 -19.80 46.58
N GLY A 252 -14.90 -20.69 45.88
CA GLY A 252 -15.96 -20.27 44.97
C GLY A 252 -16.57 -21.42 44.18
N VAL A 253 -17.50 -21.08 43.30
CA VAL A 253 -18.26 -22.04 42.48
C VAL A 253 -18.11 -21.66 41.00
N ILE A 254 -17.85 -22.67 40.16
CA ILE A 254 -17.83 -22.53 38.70
C ILE A 254 -19.20 -22.95 38.16
N ASP A 255 -19.84 -22.06 37.40
CA ASP A 255 -21.09 -22.30 36.67
C ASP A 255 -20.81 -23.04 35.36
N ASP A 256 -21.77 -23.86 34.91
CA ASP A 256 -21.66 -24.61 33.63
C ASP A 256 -21.62 -23.68 32.40
N ARG A 257 -21.97 -22.41 32.61
CA ARG A 257 -21.96 -21.32 31.61
C ARG A 257 -20.64 -20.57 31.51
N GLY A 258 -19.59 -21.01 32.20
CA GLY A 258 -18.27 -20.39 32.11
C GLY A 258 -18.06 -19.17 33.03
N LYS A 259 -18.81 -19.09 34.14
CA LYS A 259 -18.65 -18.03 35.16
C LYS A 259 -18.10 -18.60 36.45
N PHE A 260 -17.24 -17.86 37.12
CA PHE A 260 -16.79 -18.16 38.47
C PHE A 260 -17.34 -17.14 39.46
N ILE A 261 -17.87 -17.61 40.58
CA ILE A 261 -18.31 -16.77 41.69
C ILE A 261 -17.40 -17.05 42.87
N PHE A 262 -16.60 -16.06 43.24
CA PHE A 262 -15.82 -16.06 44.47
C PHE A 262 -16.77 -15.88 45.66
N ILE A 263 -16.64 -16.77 46.63
CA ILE A 263 -17.41 -16.77 47.87
C ILE A 263 -16.41 -16.67 49.01
N THR A 264 -16.53 -15.65 49.85
CA THR A 264 -15.62 -15.51 50.99
C THR A 264 -15.84 -16.65 52.01
N PRO A 265 -14.83 -17.02 52.79
CA PRO A 265 -14.98 -18.03 53.84
C PRO A 265 -16.09 -17.67 54.85
N GLU A 266 -16.31 -16.38 55.10
CA GLU A 266 -17.36 -15.86 55.97
C GLU A 266 -18.76 -16.11 55.40
N GLU A 267 -18.97 -15.77 54.12
CA GLU A 267 -20.22 -16.05 53.41
C GLU A 267 -20.51 -17.56 53.35
N MET A 268 -19.48 -18.37 53.06
CA MET A 268 -19.58 -19.83 53.06
C MET A 268 -20.00 -20.38 54.43
N ASN A 269 -19.42 -19.84 55.51
CA ASN A 269 -19.76 -20.24 56.87
C ASN A 269 -21.18 -19.80 57.26
N ALA A 270 -21.62 -18.61 56.84
CA ALA A 270 -22.97 -18.12 57.09
C ALA A 270 -24.03 -19.04 56.45
N VAL A 271 -23.81 -19.47 55.20
CA VAL A 271 -24.66 -20.44 54.51
C VAL A 271 -24.62 -21.80 55.22
N ALA A 272 -23.44 -22.27 55.63
CA ALA A 272 -23.31 -23.52 56.37
C ALA A 272 -24.04 -23.50 57.73
N GLN A 273 -24.01 -22.36 58.45
CA GLN A 273 -24.74 -22.17 59.70
C GLN A 273 -26.24 -22.17 59.48
N PHE A 274 -26.73 -21.50 58.43
CA PHE A 274 -28.14 -21.51 58.06
C PHE A 274 -28.65 -22.95 57.82
N ILE A 275 -27.89 -23.76 57.07
CA ILE A 275 -28.23 -25.16 56.81
C ILE A 275 -28.23 -25.98 58.11
N LYS A 276 -27.21 -25.82 58.96
CA LYS A 276 -27.09 -26.56 60.23
C LYS A 276 -28.21 -26.22 61.22
N GLN A 277 -28.62 -24.95 61.29
CA GLN A 277 -29.67 -24.49 62.21
C GLN A 277 -31.07 -24.95 61.79
N ARG A 278 -31.36 -24.96 60.48
CA ARG A 278 -32.65 -25.38 59.94
C ARG A 278 -32.77 -26.90 59.74
N GLY A 279 -31.63 -27.59 59.58
CA GLY A 279 -31.57 -29.03 59.36
C GLY A 279 -32.02 -29.41 57.94
N ARG A 280 -33.32 -29.52 57.70
CA ARG A 280 -33.89 -29.78 56.36
C ARG A 280 -34.27 -28.47 55.71
N VAL A 281 -33.64 -28.15 54.58
CA VAL A 281 -33.84 -26.90 53.84
C VAL A 281 -34.26 -27.22 52.41
N SER A 282 -35.29 -26.54 51.91
CA SER A 282 -35.69 -26.62 50.50
C SER A 282 -34.77 -25.77 49.62
N ILE A 283 -34.60 -26.13 48.33
CA ILE A 283 -33.74 -25.38 47.41
C ILE A 283 -34.20 -23.91 47.31
N SER A 284 -35.51 -23.66 47.31
CA SER A 284 -36.08 -22.31 47.28
C SER A 284 -35.70 -21.47 48.51
N GLU A 285 -35.74 -22.06 49.70
CA GLU A 285 -35.33 -21.38 50.93
C GLU A 285 -33.83 -21.11 50.96
N LEU A 286 -33.03 -22.06 50.45
CA LEU A 286 -31.59 -21.89 50.33
C LEU A 286 -31.25 -20.77 49.35
N VAL A 287 -31.91 -20.68 48.20
CA VAL A 287 -31.72 -19.59 47.24
C VAL A 287 -32.06 -18.23 47.86
N GLN A 288 -33.20 -18.14 48.56
CA GLN A 288 -33.60 -16.90 49.24
C GLN A 288 -32.59 -16.49 50.31
N ALA A 289 -32.13 -17.44 51.13
CA ALA A 289 -31.11 -17.18 52.14
C ALA A 289 -29.76 -16.80 51.51
N SER A 290 -29.32 -17.51 50.46
CA SER A 290 -28.07 -17.22 49.75
C SER A 290 -28.07 -15.81 49.15
N ASN A 291 -29.19 -15.33 48.62
CA ASN A 291 -29.31 -13.95 48.11
C ASN A 291 -29.16 -12.88 49.22
N MET A 292 -29.42 -13.24 50.48
CA MET A 292 -29.23 -12.35 51.63
C MET A 292 -27.82 -12.48 52.25
N LEU A 293 -27.23 -13.68 52.15
CA LEU A 293 -25.98 -14.03 52.82
C LEU A 293 -24.74 -13.80 51.94
N ILE A 294 -24.88 -13.86 50.62
CA ILE A 294 -23.78 -13.69 49.65
C ILE A 294 -23.94 -12.33 48.99
N ASN A 295 -22.96 -11.44 49.16
CA ASN A 295 -23.14 -10.06 48.75
C ASN A 295 -22.96 -9.80 47.24
N LEU A 296 -22.14 -10.48 46.45
CA LEU A 296 -21.89 -10.18 45.01
C LEU A 296 -21.49 -8.75 44.57
N SER A 297 -21.80 -7.67 45.30
CA SER A 297 -21.30 -6.33 45.01
C SER A 297 -19.86 -6.22 45.52
N SER A 298 -18.97 -5.70 44.68
CA SER A 298 -17.56 -5.49 45.02
C SER A 298 -17.44 -4.30 45.95
N GLU A 299 -17.24 -4.55 47.24
CA GLU A 299 -16.84 -3.50 48.18
C GLU A 299 -15.38 -3.11 47.90
N ILE A 300 -15.18 -2.03 47.13
CA ILE A 300 -13.90 -1.33 47.08
C ILE A 300 -13.69 -0.74 48.48
N GLN A 301 -12.93 -1.45 49.31
CA GLN A 301 -12.54 -0.98 50.65
C GLN A 301 -11.65 0.27 50.53
N THR A 302 -12.29 1.44 50.58
CA THR A 302 -11.63 2.72 50.83
C THR A 302 -11.38 2.84 52.34
N THR A 303 -10.29 2.24 52.83
CA THR A 303 -9.78 2.57 54.16
C THR A 303 -9.21 3.98 54.13
N GLY A 304 -9.67 4.81 55.09
CA GLY A 304 -9.47 6.25 55.07
C GLY A 304 -8.01 6.66 55.22
N ASP A 305 -7.52 7.36 54.20
CA ASP A 305 -6.57 8.45 54.39
C ASP A 305 -6.96 9.63 53.50
N LYS A 306 -7.11 10.79 54.14
CA LYS A 306 -7.44 12.06 53.49
C LYS A 306 -6.26 12.54 52.65
N ILE A 307 -6.14 12.09 51.41
CA ILE A 307 -5.41 12.82 50.37
C ILE A 307 -6.18 12.69 49.06
N SER A 308 -6.68 13.83 48.57
CA SER A 308 -7.39 13.97 47.30
C SER A 308 -6.57 13.42 46.13
N HIS A 309 -6.91 12.22 45.68
CA HIS A 309 -6.79 11.82 44.28
C HIS A 309 -8.07 11.09 43.90
N HIS A 310 -8.93 11.76 43.14
CA HIS A 310 -10.04 11.14 42.44
C HIS A 310 -9.47 10.15 41.42
N CYS A 311 -9.23 8.90 41.84
CA CYS A 311 -9.11 7.78 40.92
C CYS A 311 -10.52 7.21 40.77
N ALA A 312 -11.22 7.68 39.74
CA ALA A 312 -12.50 7.10 39.35
C ALA A 312 -12.22 5.68 38.83
N VAL A 313 -12.66 4.68 39.58
CA VAL A 313 -12.88 3.33 39.04
C VAL A 313 -13.95 3.47 37.95
N MET A 314 -13.52 3.42 36.69
CA MET A 314 -14.42 3.44 35.54
C MET A 314 -15.12 2.08 35.44
N PRO A 315 -16.45 2.01 35.49
CA PRO A 315 -17.15 0.85 34.97
C PRO A 315 -16.82 0.75 33.47
N LEU A 316 -16.34 -0.41 33.04
CA LEU A 316 -15.94 -0.73 31.66
C LEU A 316 -17.17 -0.93 30.75
N THR A 317 -18.14 -0.02 30.83
CA THR A 317 -19.12 0.17 29.76
C THR A 317 -18.51 1.21 28.82
N MET A 318 -17.98 0.76 27.68
CA MET A 318 -17.51 1.67 26.62
C MET A 318 -18.71 2.40 26.01
N SER A 319 -19.25 3.37 26.74
CA SER A 319 -20.22 4.31 26.22
C SER A 319 -19.49 5.27 25.28
N LEU A 320 -19.40 4.87 24.02
CA LEU A 320 -18.88 5.74 22.97
C LEU A 320 -19.70 7.03 22.94
N SER A 321 -19.02 8.18 22.93
CA SER A 321 -19.67 9.47 22.72
C SER A 321 -20.45 9.44 21.40
N PRO A 322 -21.62 10.11 21.29
CA PRO A 322 -22.32 10.26 20.03
C PRO A 322 -21.44 10.78 18.88
N ALA A 323 -20.46 11.64 19.19
CA ALA A 323 -19.46 12.10 18.21
C ALA A 323 -18.56 10.97 17.70
N ALA A 324 -18.11 10.09 18.59
CA ALA A 324 -17.27 8.94 18.27
C ALA A 324 -18.01 7.92 17.39
N VAL A 325 -19.30 7.69 17.69
CA VAL A 325 -20.17 6.83 16.87
C VAL A 325 -20.33 7.41 15.46
N CYS A 326 -20.60 8.71 15.34
CA CYS A 326 -20.70 9.37 14.04
C CYS A 326 -19.36 9.34 13.26
N GLN A 327 -18.21 9.48 13.91
CA GLN A 327 -16.93 9.30 13.23
C GLN A 327 -16.68 7.86 12.77
N CYS A 328 -17.10 6.87 13.54
CA CYS A 328 -17.02 5.47 13.10
C CYS A 328 -17.79 5.26 11.78
N PHE A 329 -19.04 5.74 11.71
CA PHE A 329 -19.82 5.69 10.46
C PHE A 329 -19.16 6.47 9.32
N THR A 330 -18.52 7.61 9.63
CA THR A 330 -17.76 8.41 8.65
C THR A 330 -16.60 7.60 8.08
N LEU A 331 -15.78 6.98 8.95
CA LEU A 331 -14.64 6.16 8.56
C LEU A 331 -15.05 4.95 7.72
N VAL A 332 -16.08 4.21 8.14
CA VAL A 332 -16.61 3.07 7.38
C VAL A 332 -17.10 3.50 5.99
N SER A 333 -17.82 4.62 5.91
CA SER A 333 -18.31 5.16 4.63
C SER A 333 -17.14 5.56 3.72
N LEU A 334 -16.11 6.25 4.23
CA LEU A 334 -14.90 6.61 3.47
C LEU A 334 -14.13 5.38 2.96
N CYS A 335 -13.96 4.36 3.80
CA CYS A 335 -13.30 3.12 3.38
C CYS A 335 -14.10 2.40 2.28
N THR A 336 -15.43 2.41 2.38
CA THR A 336 -16.31 1.79 1.39
C THR A 336 -16.29 2.57 0.08
N SER A 337 -16.29 3.91 0.13
CA SER A 337 -16.22 4.75 -1.08
C SER A 337 -14.88 4.56 -1.83
N ILE A 338 -13.76 4.35 -1.13
CA ILE A 338 -12.45 4.09 -1.77
C ILE A 338 -12.37 2.68 -2.37
N ALA A 339 -12.93 1.69 -1.70
CA ALA A 339 -12.89 0.29 -2.15
C ALA A 339 -13.72 0.07 -3.43
N ASP A 340 -14.81 0.80 -3.58
CA ASP A 340 -15.67 0.75 -4.74
C ASP A 340 -15.11 1.62 -5.90
N PRO A 341 -14.87 1.07 -7.10
CA PRO A 341 -14.45 1.85 -8.26
C PRO A 341 -15.55 2.78 -8.80
N ASN A 342 -16.80 2.62 -8.37
CA ASN A 342 -17.98 3.23 -8.96
C ASN A 342 -18.26 4.68 -8.54
N TRP A 343 -17.32 5.60 -8.82
CA TRP A 343 -17.51 7.03 -8.54
C TRP A 343 -18.21 7.76 -9.67
N ILE A 344 -17.88 7.42 -10.92
CA ILE A 344 -18.35 8.07 -12.14
C ILE A 344 -18.67 7.01 -13.17
N GLN A 345 -19.88 7.07 -13.72
CA GLN A 345 -20.35 6.15 -14.75
C GLN A 345 -20.49 6.89 -16.07
N VAL A 346 -19.98 6.29 -17.13
CA VAL A 346 -20.19 6.74 -18.51
C VAL A 346 -20.85 5.59 -19.27
N GLN A 347 -22.12 5.76 -19.63
CA GLN A 347 -22.92 4.75 -20.29
C GLN A 347 -23.29 5.19 -21.70
N ASN A 348 -23.28 4.25 -22.65
CA ASN A 348 -23.84 4.46 -23.98
C ASN A 348 -25.33 4.09 -23.99
N SER A 349 -26.22 4.98 -24.45
CA SER A 349 -27.66 4.72 -24.48
C SER A 349 -28.10 3.57 -25.41
N THR A 350 -27.21 3.01 -26.22
CA THR A 350 -27.51 1.90 -27.14
C THR A 350 -26.83 0.58 -26.81
N ASP A 351 -25.79 0.58 -25.97
CA ASP A 351 -25.01 -0.61 -25.62
C ASP A 351 -25.03 -0.83 -24.10
N THR A 352 -24.89 -2.09 -23.67
CA THR A 352 -24.70 -2.44 -22.25
C THR A 352 -23.30 -2.11 -21.73
N ASN A 353 -22.43 -1.56 -22.57
CA ASN A 353 -21.06 -1.22 -22.20
C ASN A 353 -21.03 0.04 -21.31
N GLN A 354 -20.62 -0.15 -20.07
CA GLN A 354 -20.47 0.89 -19.07
C GLN A 354 -19.00 1.06 -18.71
N LEU A 355 -18.52 2.30 -18.78
CA LEU A 355 -17.20 2.68 -18.29
C LEU A 355 -17.35 3.24 -16.88
N ILE A 356 -16.52 2.73 -15.97
CA ILE A 356 -16.53 3.12 -14.56
C ILE A 356 -15.18 3.75 -14.23
N TYR A 357 -15.22 4.95 -13.67
CA TYR A 357 -14.04 5.67 -13.19
C TYR A 357 -14.19 5.97 -11.71
N GLY A 358 -13.10 5.82 -10.95
CA GLY A 358 -13.08 6.10 -9.53
C GLY A 358 -11.70 5.92 -8.91
N VAL A 359 -11.64 5.94 -7.59
CA VAL A 359 -10.36 5.92 -6.85
C VAL A 359 -9.58 4.63 -7.14
N ALA A 360 -10.21 3.46 -7.08
CA ALA A 360 -9.57 2.18 -7.36
C ALA A 360 -9.05 2.03 -8.82
N PHE A 361 -9.62 2.78 -9.77
CA PHE A 361 -9.12 2.82 -11.14
C PHE A 361 -7.70 3.43 -11.21
N THR A 362 -7.37 4.39 -10.35
CA THR A 362 -6.04 5.04 -10.34
C THR A 362 -4.90 4.07 -10.00
N LEU A 363 -5.16 3.06 -9.14
CA LEU A 363 -4.20 2.01 -8.80
C LEU A 363 -3.88 1.10 -9.99
N HIS A 364 -4.87 0.86 -10.86
CA HIS A 364 -4.74 -0.02 -12.02
C HIS A 364 -4.48 0.77 -13.33
N ALA A 365 -4.34 2.09 -13.25
CA ALA A 365 -4.17 2.96 -14.41
C ALA A 365 -2.91 2.65 -15.24
N ALA A 366 -1.83 2.19 -14.59
CA ALA A 366 -0.60 1.78 -15.26
C ALA A 366 -0.74 0.47 -16.07
N GLN A 367 -1.79 -0.32 -15.83
CA GLN A 367 -2.12 -1.51 -16.61
C GLN A 367 -3.18 -1.21 -17.70
N ASN A 368 -4.01 -0.19 -17.49
CA ASN A 368 -5.11 0.24 -18.38
C ASN A 368 -4.70 1.38 -19.34
N LEU A 369 -3.51 1.31 -19.95
CA LEU A 369 -2.93 2.37 -20.79
C LEU A 369 -3.79 2.76 -22.02
N SER A 370 -4.73 1.92 -22.45
CA SER A 370 -5.45 2.07 -23.72
C SER A 370 -6.87 2.68 -23.65
N ASP A 371 -7.51 2.77 -22.47
CA ASP A 371 -8.95 3.13 -22.34
C ASP A 371 -9.23 4.31 -21.38
N THR A 372 -8.40 5.35 -21.43
CA THR A 372 -8.59 6.59 -20.63
C THR A 372 -9.32 7.71 -21.38
N ALA A 373 -10.03 7.42 -22.48
CA ALA A 373 -10.42 8.47 -23.43
C ALA A 373 -11.32 9.59 -22.87
N PRO A 374 -12.35 9.33 -22.03
CA PRO A 374 -13.15 10.39 -21.41
C PRO A 374 -12.35 11.23 -20.39
N LEU A 375 -11.28 10.67 -19.83
CA LEU A 375 -10.37 11.33 -18.88
C LEU A 375 -9.33 12.23 -19.57
N GLY A 376 -9.18 12.12 -20.90
CA GLY A 376 -8.28 12.95 -21.70
C GLY A 376 -6.85 12.40 -21.83
N GLY A 377 -6.64 11.11 -21.60
CA GLY A 377 -5.32 10.47 -21.64
C GLY A 377 -4.59 10.48 -20.29
N MET A 378 -3.39 9.90 -20.23
CA MET A 378 -2.61 9.77 -18.98
C MET A 378 -2.21 11.11 -18.33
N HIS A 379 -2.09 12.18 -19.12
CA HIS A 379 -1.81 13.55 -18.67
C HIS A 379 -3.00 14.49 -18.91
N GLY A 380 -4.20 13.94 -19.04
CA GLY A 380 -5.41 14.73 -19.19
C GLY A 380 -5.84 15.33 -17.86
N LEU A 381 -6.45 16.52 -17.89
CA LEU A 381 -7.02 17.16 -16.70
C LEU A 381 -7.99 16.23 -15.93
N GLY A 382 -8.70 15.34 -16.62
CA GLY A 382 -9.58 14.35 -15.98
C GLY A 382 -8.81 13.29 -15.18
N MET A 383 -7.65 12.86 -15.69
CA MET A 383 -6.77 11.92 -14.99
C MET A 383 -6.09 12.58 -13.79
N ASP A 384 -5.59 13.81 -13.94
CA ASP A 384 -4.98 14.57 -12.85
C ASP A 384 -5.98 14.83 -11.70
N LEU A 385 -7.23 15.17 -12.05
CA LEU A 385 -8.31 15.31 -11.08
C LEU A 385 -8.65 13.98 -10.40
N LEU A 386 -8.59 12.85 -11.13
CA LEU A 386 -8.83 11.53 -10.55
C LEU A 386 -7.71 11.10 -9.59
N TYR A 387 -6.45 11.41 -9.89
CA TYR A 387 -5.34 11.22 -8.94
C TYR A 387 -5.47 12.13 -7.72
N THR A 388 -5.88 13.38 -7.92
CA THR A 388 -6.15 14.32 -6.82
C THR A 388 -7.28 13.81 -5.94
N LEU A 389 -8.35 13.28 -6.54
CA LEU A 389 -9.46 12.64 -5.82
C LEU A 389 -8.95 11.49 -4.96
N ALA A 390 -8.16 10.58 -5.53
CA ALA A 390 -7.58 9.45 -4.80
C ALA A 390 -6.74 9.91 -3.60
N ALA A 391 -5.84 10.87 -3.81
CA ALA A 391 -4.99 11.42 -2.75
C ALA A 391 -5.83 12.04 -1.61
N LEU A 392 -6.85 12.83 -1.95
CA LEU A 392 -7.74 13.44 -0.96
C LEU A 392 -8.53 12.39 -0.17
N CYS A 393 -9.01 11.32 -0.82
CA CYS A 393 -9.71 10.24 -0.12
C CYS A 393 -8.82 9.52 0.89
N TYR A 394 -7.56 9.22 0.54
CA TYR A 394 -6.63 8.61 1.51
C TYR A 394 -6.31 9.54 2.68
N ILE A 395 -6.13 10.84 2.42
CA ILE A 395 -5.91 11.83 3.48
C ILE A 395 -7.16 11.93 4.38
N ALA A 396 -8.36 11.91 3.81
CA ALA A 396 -9.62 11.93 4.56
C ALA A 396 -9.76 10.70 5.48
N VAL A 397 -9.40 9.49 4.99
CA VAL A 397 -9.37 8.27 5.80
C VAL A 397 -8.38 8.38 6.95
N LEU A 398 -7.16 8.86 6.69
CA LEU A 398 -6.14 9.02 7.74
C LEU A 398 -6.55 10.03 8.81
N LEU A 399 -7.18 11.14 8.41
CA LEU A 399 -7.69 12.13 9.35
C LEU A 399 -8.90 11.60 10.14
N SER A 400 -9.81 10.87 9.48
CA SER A 400 -10.98 10.25 10.12
C SER A 400 -10.58 9.17 11.11
N SER A 401 -9.63 8.29 10.75
CA SER A 401 -9.11 7.25 11.65
C SER A 401 -8.37 7.86 12.84
N SER A 402 -7.59 8.92 12.62
CA SER A 402 -6.96 9.68 13.71
C SER A 402 -8.01 10.31 14.63
N SER A 403 -9.10 10.85 14.08
CA SER A 403 -10.22 11.42 14.86
C SER A 403 -10.90 10.37 15.72
N PHE A 404 -11.18 9.21 15.13
CA PHE A 404 -11.79 8.08 15.83
C PHE A 404 -10.90 7.53 16.94
N LEU A 405 -9.59 7.35 16.68
CA LEU A 405 -8.64 6.89 17.69
C LEU A 405 -8.52 7.88 18.84
N VAL A 406 -8.52 9.19 18.56
CA VAL A 406 -8.48 10.23 19.59
C VAL A 406 -9.77 10.24 20.43
N ASP A 407 -10.93 9.98 19.83
CA ASP A 407 -12.18 9.83 20.57
C ASP A 407 -12.23 8.54 21.41
N PHE A 408 -11.62 7.45 20.92
CA PHE A 408 -11.57 6.16 21.60
C PHE A 408 -10.57 6.14 22.76
N LEU A 409 -9.38 6.71 22.56
CA LEU A 409 -8.30 6.81 23.55
C LEU A 409 -8.44 8.03 24.47
N GLY A 410 -9.29 8.99 24.11
CA GLY A 410 -9.40 10.33 24.69
C GLY A 410 -9.95 10.43 26.11
N ASN A 411 -10.28 9.31 26.77
CA ASN A 411 -10.76 9.32 28.15
C ASN A 411 -9.70 9.74 29.20
N GLY A 412 -8.45 10.05 28.79
CA GLY A 412 -7.37 10.40 29.72
C GLY A 412 -6.65 11.75 29.51
N PHE A 413 -6.38 12.21 28.27
CA PHE A 413 -5.31 13.21 28.08
C PHE A 413 -5.45 14.20 26.89
N THR A 414 -6.56 14.24 26.14
CA THR A 414 -6.63 15.06 24.91
C THR A 414 -7.24 16.44 25.16
N ARG A 415 -6.60 17.49 24.63
CA ARG A 415 -7.13 18.86 24.67
C ARG A 415 -8.44 18.89 23.86
N PRO A 416 -9.60 19.28 24.43
CA PRO A 416 -10.91 19.21 23.75
C PRO A 416 -10.94 20.04 22.43
N ARG A 417 -10.12 21.08 22.34
CA ARG A 417 -9.95 21.89 21.12
C ARG A 417 -9.32 21.11 19.96
N LEU A 418 -8.45 20.14 20.24
CA LEU A 418 -7.79 19.33 19.23
C LEU A 418 -8.78 18.33 18.62
N VAL A 419 -9.62 17.71 19.46
CA VAL A 419 -10.69 16.80 19.04
C VAL A 419 -11.66 17.52 18.11
N VAL A 420 -12.20 18.67 18.56
CA VAL A 420 -13.09 19.51 17.75
C VAL A 420 -12.44 19.92 16.42
N SER A 421 -11.16 20.31 16.45
CA SER A 421 -10.42 20.68 15.24
C SER A 421 -10.28 19.50 14.27
N LEU A 422 -10.09 18.28 14.76
CA LEU A 422 -9.99 17.09 13.92
C LEU A 422 -11.33 16.77 13.26
N HIS A 423 -12.43 16.78 14.02
CA HIS A 423 -13.78 16.56 13.48
C HIS A 423 -14.14 17.57 12.37
N ILE A 424 -13.83 18.86 12.60
CA ILE A 424 -14.04 19.92 11.59
C ILE A 424 -13.14 19.68 10.37
N SER A 425 -11.87 19.31 10.58
CA SER A 425 -10.94 19.03 9.49
C SER A 425 -11.42 17.87 8.63
N THR A 426 -11.93 16.79 9.24
CA THR A 426 -12.50 15.64 8.52
C THR A 426 -13.70 16.05 7.67
N ALA A 427 -14.62 16.85 8.21
CA ALA A 427 -15.78 17.35 7.47
C ALA A 427 -15.38 18.23 6.27
N VAL A 428 -14.38 19.09 6.45
CA VAL A 428 -13.82 19.92 5.36
C VAL A 428 -13.19 19.04 4.27
N MET A 429 -12.50 17.97 4.66
CA MET A 429 -11.89 17.05 3.70
C MET A 429 -12.93 16.26 2.91
N CYS A 430 -13.99 15.73 3.55
CA CYS A 430 -15.11 15.10 2.85
C CYS A 430 -15.77 16.06 1.84
N ALA A 431 -15.96 17.34 2.23
CA ALA A 431 -16.48 18.35 1.31
C ALA A 431 -15.53 18.61 0.11
N ALA A 432 -14.22 18.60 0.34
CA ALA A 432 -13.22 18.74 -0.72
C ALA A 432 -13.24 17.53 -1.67
N VAL A 433 -13.40 16.30 -1.17
CA VAL A 433 -13.56 15.09 -1.98
C VAL A 433 -14.80 15.18 -2.88
N LEU A 434 -15.94 15.63 -2.34
CA LEU A 434 -17.16 15.85 -3.12
C LEU A 434 -16.98 16.96 -4.18
N ALA A 435 -16.28 18.03 -3.85
CA ALA A 435 -15.99 19.10 -4.79
C ALA A 435 -15.12 18.61 -5.95
N VAL A 436 -14.03 17.87 -5.66
CA VAL A 436 -13.14 17.32 -6.69
C VAL A 436 -13.84 16.26 -7.52
N SER A 437 -14.63 15.37 -6.94
CA SER A 437 -15.42 14.38 -7.70
C SER A 437 -16.48 15.04 -8.60
N GLY A 438 -17.13 16.12 -8.13
CA GLY A 438 -17.99 16.96 -8.97
C GLY A 438 -17.24 17.61 -10.14
N MET A 439 -16.02 18.09 -9.91
CA MET A 439 -15.15 18.62 -10.97
C MET A 439 -14.73 17.52 -11.96
N CYS A 440 -14.42 16.31 -11.50
CA CYS A 440 -14.16 15.16 -12.37
C CYS A 440 -15.36 14.87 -13.27
N LEU A 441 -16.56 14.79 -12.70
CA LEU A 441 -17.81 14.58 -13.45
C LEU A 441 -18.00 15.64 -14.52
N TRP A 442 -17.83 16.92 -14.16
CA TRP A 442 -17.98 18.04 -15.07
C TRP A 442 -16.95 18.00 -16.22
N VAL A 443 -15.68 17.73 -15.93
CA VAL A 443 -14.62 17.63 -16.96
C VAL A 443 -14.88 16.45 -17.90
N ILE A 444 -15.26 15.29 -17.37
CA ILE A 444 -15.59 14.11 -18.17
C ILE A 444 -16.80 14.40 -19.05
N GLN A 445 -17.86 15.00 -18.50
CA GLN A 445 -19.05 15.41 -19.26
C GLN A 445 -18.69 16.39 -20.39
N GLN A 446 -17.84 17.38 -20.12
CA GLN A 446 -17.35 18.29 -21.14
C GLN A 446 -16.55 17.58 -22.24
N ASN A 447 -15.67 16.64 -21.89
CA ASN A 447 -14.86 15.89 -22.84
C ASN A 447 -15.73 14.99 -23.73
N VAL A 448 -16.76 14.38 -23.15
CA VAL A 448 -17.77 13.59 -23.86
C VAL A 448 -18.56 14.47 -24.84
N GLN A 449 -19.07 15.62 -24.38
CA GLN A 449 -19.84 16.55 -25.23
C GLN A 449 -19.01 17.16 -26.36
N LYS A 450 -17.70 17.39 -26.14
CA LYS A 450 -16.77 17.93 -27.15
C LYS A 450 -16.36 16.89 -28.22
N GLY A 451 -16.93 15.68 -28.20
CA GLY A 451 -16.71 14.66 -29.24
C GLY A 451 -15.31 14.05 -29.24
N ARG A 452 -14.54 14.21 -28.16
CA ARG A 452 -13.15 13.73 -28.05
C ARG A 452 -13.07 12.23 -27.71
N VAL A 453 -14.06 11.45 -28.14
CA VAL A 453 -14.25 10.02 -27.80
C VAL A 453 -14.30 9.12 -29.05
N GLY A 454 -14.12 9.70 -30.24
CA GLY A 454 -14.39 9.07 -31.54
C GLY A 454 -13.58 7.82 -31.91
N TRP A 455 -12.57 7.40 -31.12
CA TRP A 455 -11.83 6.16 -31.39
C TRP A 455 -12.22 4.98 -30.48
N VAL A 456 -12.76 5.22 -29.28
CA VAL A 456 -12.94 4.16 -28.25
C VAL A 456 -13.91 3.08 -28.69
N TRP A 457 -14.93 3.47 -29.44
CA TRP A 457 -15.95 2.56 -29.92
C TRP A 457 -15.66 2.29 -31.40
N LYS A 458 -14.98 1.18 -31.69
CA LYS A 458 -14.61 0.74 -33.05
C LYS A 458 -15.81 0.19 -33.85
N THR A 459 -16.98 0.79 -33.72
CA THR A 459 -18.18 0.43 -34.48
C THR A 459 -18.68 1.67 -35.24
N ALA A 460 -18.98 1.43 -36.51
CA ALA A 460 -19.28 2.45 -37.50
C ALA A 460 -20.31 3.49 -37.04
N SER A 461 -20.02 4.77 -37.32
CA SER A 461 -21.01 5.84 -37.51
C SER A 461 -22.10 5.97 -36.43
N ALA A 462 -21.75 5.94 -35.15
CA ALA A 462 -22.66 6.43 -34.11
C ALA A 462 -22.44 7.95 -33.94
N PRO A 463 -23.48 8.80 -34.08
CA PRO A 463 -23.35 10.23 -33.76
C PRO A 463 -23.03 10.39 -32.27
N ALA A 464 -22.26 11.43 -31.93
CA ALA A 464 -21.78 11.77 -30.58
C ALA A 464 -22.89 12.09 -29.54
N SER A 465 -24.14 11.69 -29.79
CA SER A 465 -25.36 12.12 -29.09
C SER A 465 -25.95 11.07 -28.13
N ARG A 466 -25.21 10.03 -27.71
CA ARG A 466 -25.74 8.97 -26.82
C ARG A 466 -24.84 8.52 -25.66
N LEU A 467 -23.87 9.33 -25.23
CA LEU A 467 -23.11 9.04 -24.00
C LEU A 467 -23.67 9.87 -22.84
N ILE A 468 -24.11 9.20 -21.78
CA ILE A 468 -24.63 9.81 -20.56
C ILE A 468 -23.61 9.61 -19.44
N THR A 469 -23.24 10.71 -18.79
CA THR A 469 -22.36 10.71 -17.61
C THR A 469 -23.20 10.88 -16.35
N ALA A 470 -23.07 9.97 -15.40
CA ALA A 470 -23.81 10.00 -14.14
C ALA A 470 -22.87 9.79 -12.93
N PRO A 471 -23.19 10.37 -11.76
CA PRO A 471 -22.51 10.01 -10.52
C PRO A 471 -22.78 8.53 -10.19
N GLY A 472 -21.74 7.82 -9.79
CA GLY A 472 -21.82 6.43 -9.35
C GLY A 472 -22.15 6.28 -7.86
N GLU A 473 -22.22 5.05 -7.39
CA GLU A 473 -22.60 4.71 -6.00
C GLU A 473 -21.65 5.30 -4.97
N SER A 474 -20.33 5.26 -5.22
CA SER A 474 -19.32 5.74 -4.28
C SER A 474 -19.44 7.25 -4.00
N PHE A 475 -19.95 8.03 -4.96
CA PHE A 475 -20.22 9.45 -4.77
C PHE A 475 -21.32 9.69 -3.71
N TYR A 476 -22.37 8.86 -3.70
CA TYR A 476 -23.44 8.95 -2.70
C TYR A 476 -22.98 8.46 -1.32
N ILE A 477 -22.13 7.43 -1.28
CA ILE A 477 -21.50 6.96 -0.04
C ILE A 477 -20.63 8.06 0.56
N GLU A 478 -19.92 8.83 -0.26
CA GLU A 478 -19.16 10.00 0.21
C GLU A 478 -20.06 11.12 0.75
N ILE A 479 -21.25 11.33 0.19
CA ILE A 479 -22.25 12.26 0.75
C ILE A 479 -22.69 11.80 2.15
N LEU A 480 -22.90 10.49 2.35
CA LEU A 480 -23.21 9.93 3.67
C LEU A 480 -22.05 10.12 4.65
N ALA A 481 -20.80 9.93 4.19
CA ALA A 481 -19.61 10.20 4.99
C ALA A 481 -19.57 11.67 5.46
N LEU A 482 -19.81 12.63 4.54
CA LEU A 482 -19.88 14.05 4.89
C LEU A 482 -20.99 14.32 5.91
N PHE A 483 -22.17 13.72 5.74
CA PHE A 483 -23.28 13.88 6.67
C PHE A 483 -22.89 13.47 8.10
N PHE A 484 -22.36 12.25 8.27
CA PHE A 484 -21.93 11.78 9.58
C PHE A 484 -20.77 12.60 10.15
N SER A 485 -19.84 13.05 9.30
CA SER A 485 -18.71 13.88 9.72
C SER A 485 -19.17 15.25 10.25
N VAL A 486 -20.13 15.88 9.56
CA VAL A 486 -20.74 17.14 10.00
C VAL A 486 -21.50 16.95 11.31
N VAL A 487 -22.25 15.86 11.47
CA VAL A 487 -22.95 15.55 12.71
C VAL A 487 -21.96 15.36 13.87
N ALA A 488 -20.85 14.66 13.66
CA ALA A 488 -19.79 14.51 14.65
C ALA A 488 -19.14 15.85 15.03
N ALA A 489 -18.87 16.71 14.05
CA ALA A 489 -18.35 18.06 14.30
C ALA A 489 -19.34 18.91 15.10
N ILE A 490 -20.65 18.81 14.82
CA ILE A 490 -21.70 19.49 15.57
C ILE A 490 -21.74 19.01 17.02
N PHE A 491 -21.73 17.70 17.26
CA PHE A 491 -21.69 17.15 18.63
C PHE A 491 -20.46 17.65 19.38
N SER A 492 -19.31 17.65 18.72
CA SER A 492 -18.05 18.13 19.30
C SER A 492 -18.07 19.63 19.62
N CYS A 493 -18.73 20.45 18.79
CA CYS A 493 -18.88 21.89 19.04
C CYS A 493 -19.90 22.21 20.14
N ARG A 494 -20.92 21.35 20.33
CA ARG A 494 -21.99 21.57 21.32
C ARG A 494 -21.63 21.11 22.73
N CYS A 495 -20.53 20.40 22.92
CA CYS A 495 -19.98 20.06 24.24
C CYS A 495 -18.85 21.05 24.60
N PRO A 496 -19.13 22.12 25.36
CA PRO A 496 -18.08 23.04 25.81
C PRO A 496 -17.09 22.35 26.77
N PRO A 497 -15.82 22.79 26.79
CA PRO A 497 -14.84 22.31 27.76
C PRO A 497 -15.15 22.90 29.14
N GLY A 498 -15.95 22.19 29.93
CA GLY A 498 -16.17 22.47 31.34
C GLY A 498 -17.63 22.75 31.74
N SER A 499 -18.37 21.69 32.04
CA SER A 499 -19.25 21.58 33.22
C SER A 499 -19.84 20.17 33.26
N VAL A 500 -19.04 19.19 33.64
CA VAL A 500 -19.61 17.94 34.18
C VAL A 500 -19.99 18.25 35.62
N VAL A 501 -21.18 18.83 35.79
CA VAL A 501 -21.92 18.67 37.04
C VAL A 501 -22.39 17.22 37.01
N PRO A 502 -22.08 16.39 38.02
CA PRO A 502 -22.64 15.04 38.06
C PRO A 502 -24.17 15.15 38.08
N PRO A 503 -24.90 14.28 37.36
CA PRO A 503 -26.34 14.31 37.38
C PRO A 503 -26.78 14.13 38.84
N GLN A 504 -27.40 15.16 39.41
CA GLN A 504 -28.22 14.96 40.59
C GLN A 504 -29.31 13.98 40.15
N PHE A 505 -29.27 12.80 40.75
CA PHE A 505 -30.38 11.86 40.75
C PHE A 505 -31.59 12.62 41.31
N GLU A 506 -32.44 13.16 40.44
CA GLU A 506 -33.86 13.33 40.76
C GLU A 506 -34.43 11.91 40.86
N SER A 507 -34.45 11.42 42.09
CA SER A 507 -35.30 10.32 42.50
C SER A 507 -36.75 10.72 42.22
N ALA A 508 -37.23 10.37 41.02
CA ALA A 508 -38.65 10.23 40.76
C ALA A 508 -39.13 9.03 41.60
N GLU A 509 -39.52 9.31 42.84
CA GLU A 509 -40.25 8.37 43.67
C GLU A 509 -41.59 8.06 43.01
N CYS A 510 -41.88 6.76 43.03
CA CYS A 510 -43.03 6.08 42.49
C CYS A 510 -44.34 6.70 43.04
N GLU A 511 -45.26 7.05 42.14
CA GLU A 511 -46.68 7.16 42.47
C GLU A 511 -47.17 5.79 42.92
N ASP A 512 -47.30 5.57 44.23
CA ASP A 512 -48.07 4.48 44.82
C ASP A 512 -48.29 4.70 46.32
N GLN A 513 -49.06 5.73 46.73
CA GLN A 513 -49.77 5.67 48.03
C GLN A 513 -50.91 6.68 48.22
N GLU A 514 -51.96 6.61 47.39
CA GLU A 514 -53.30 6.96 47.88
C GLU A 514 -53.80 5.80 48.77
N ARG A 515 -53.45 5.84 50.07
CA ARG A 515 -54.28 5.30 51.15
C ARG A 515 -53.65 5.60 52.52
N GLN A 516 -54.44 6.30 53.33
CA GLN A 516 -54.50 6.21 54.79
C GLN A 516 -53.32 6.82 55.57
N CYS A 517 -53.52 8.02 56.09
CA CYS A 517 -53.60 8.27 57.54
C CYS A 517 -53.85 9.76 57.85
N LEU A 518 -55.13 10.15 57.91
CA LEU A 518 -55.56 11.32 58.68
C LEU A 518 -56.23 10.80 59.95
N ILE A 519 -55.44 10.60 61.00
CA ILE A 519 -55.95 10.46 62.37
C ILE A 519 -55.01 11.21 63.33
N ALA A 520 -55.61 12.20 63.98
CA ALA A 520 -55.29 12.80 65.29
C ALA A 520 -54.00 13.62 65.46
N ASP A 521 -54.19 14.92 65.71
CA ASP A 521 -53.89 15.46 67.04
C ASP A 521 -54.86 16.61 67.41
N PRO A 522 -55.24 16.80 68.69
CA PRO A 522 -56.29 17.73 69.10
C PRO A 522 -55.77 19.02 69.78
N GLY A 523 -56.45 20.12 69.47
CA GLY A 523 -56.75 21.25 70.39
C GLY A 523 -55.85 22.50 70.32
N PRO A 524 -56.23 23.60 70.99
CA PRO A 524 -57.56 23.96 71.51
C PRO A 524 -58.01 25.41 71.13
N ASP A 525 -59.20 25.78 71.61
CA ASP A 525 -59.74 27.14 71.77
C ASP A 525 -60.23 27.88 70.52
N SER A 526 -61.55 28.04 70.37
CA SER A 526 -62.29 29.11 71.05
C SER A 526 -63.73 29.18 70.52
N ASP A 527 -64.63 29.31 71.47
CA ASP A 527 -66.03 29.73 71.46
C ASP A 527 -66.54 30.51 70.22
N GLU A 528 -67.81 30.28 69.86
CA GLU A 528 -68.90 31.28 70.01
C GLU A 528 -69.97 31.25 68.88
N TRP A 529 -71.11 30.61 69.20
CA TRP A 529 -72.53 30.91 68.93
C TRP A 529 -73.10 31.34 67.54
N ASP A 530 -74.27 30.73 67.26
CA ASP A 530 -75.46 31.13 66.46
C ASP A 530 -75.29 31.38 64.95
N ASP A 531 -76.16 30.93 64.03
CA ASP A 531 -77.59 30.54 64.03
C ASP A 531 -77.85 29.54 62.87
#